data_AF-A0A0X8NV40-F1
#
_entry.id   AF-A0A0X8NV40-F1
#
_cell.length_a   1.000
_cell.length_b   1.000
_cell.length_c   1.000
_cell.angle_alpha   90.00
_cell.angle_beta   90.00
_cell.angle_gamma   90.00
#
_symmetry.space_group_name_H-M   'P 1'
#
loop_
_entity.id
_entity.type
_entity.pdbx_description
1 polymer ?
#
loop_
_entity_poly.entity_id
_entity_poly.type
_entity_poly.pdbx_seq_one_letter_code
_entity_poly.pdbx_strand_id
1 'polypeptide(L)'
;MLGVAADRDAVALAVSRWRADELEAAVVARNGCAAAMRGIDAWQQHPQGRGVATEPLLHRTAGPGAARPDWHVSRQRPLQGLRVLDLTRILAGPVATRFLAGYGADVLRIDPPGWEEPGTVPEVVLGKRCARLDLKSAKGLATLERLLGEADVLIHGYRADALARLGLDADRRRQLNPTLVDVSLDAYGWSGPWQGRRGFDSLVQMSTGIAEAGMRAQGADRPVPLPCQALDHATGYLMAAAAIRGLTERLATGAGNTTRASLARSAQLLVTHRGMLEGGPALAPETQADWSAATEETSWGPARRVRPPMWIEGTPQSWDYPASALGSSEATWRDTER
;
A
#
# COMPACT_ATOMS: atom_id res chain seq x y z
N MET A 1 6.06 -16.74 -22.95
CA MET A 1 6.26 -17.90 -22.04
C MET A 1 5.50 -19.11 -22.55
N LEU A 2 4.17 -19.03 -22.69
CA LEU A 2 3.34 -20.20 -23.06
C LEU A 2 3.37 -20.56 -24.55
N GLY A 3 3.92 -19.71 -25.42
CA GLY A 3 4.05 -20.00 -26.85
C GLY A 3 2.72 -20.02 -27.62
N VAL A 4 1.67 -19.42 -27.06
CA VAL A 4 0.31 -19.37 -27.63
C VAL A 4 -0.14 -17.93 -27.85
N ALA A 5 -1.22 -17.78 -28.62
CA ALA A 5 -1.88 -16.49 -28.84
C ALA A 5 -2.38 -15.89 -27.51
N ALA A 6 -2.44 -14.55 -27.45
CA ALA A 6 -2.87 -13.80 -26.27
C ALA A 6 -4.40 -13.70 -26.17
N ASP A 7 -5.09 -14.84 -26.27
CA ASP A 7 -6.51 -14.97 -26.05
C ASP A 7 -6.81 -15.97 -24.92
N ARG A 8 -8.02 -15.87 -24.38
CA ARG A 8 -8.42 -16.61 -23.17
C ARG A 8 -8.33 -18.12 -23.34
N ASP A 9 -8.79 -18.65 -24.47
CA ASP A 9 -8.97 -20.09 -24.65
C ASP A 9 -7.65 -20.78 -24.94
N ALA A 10 -6.81 -20.17 -25.80
CA ALA A 10 -5.46 -20.66 -26.06
C ALA A 10 -4.60 -20.65 -24.79
N VAL A 11 -4.69 -19.60 -23.97
CA VAL A 11 -3.99 -19.53 -22.68
C VAL A 11 -4.52 -20.58 -21.71
N ALA A 12 -5.84 -20.74 -21.58
CA ALA A 12 -6.43 -21.75 -20.69
C ALA A 12 -5.98 -23.17 -21.05
N LEU A 13 -5.98 -23.52 -22.34
CA LEU A 13 -5.52 -24.82 -22.84
C LEU A 13 -4.01 -25.03 -22.62
N ALA A 14 -3.20 -23.98 -22.75
CA ALA A 14 -1.77 -24.07 -22.47
C ALA A 14 -1.52 -24.26 -20.98
N VAL A 15 -2.21 -23.50 -20.12
CA VAL A 15 -2.11 -23.55 -18.65
C VAL A 15 -2.55 -24.90 -18.09
N SER A 16 -3.60 -25.53 -18.65
CA SER A 16 -4.11 -26.82 -18.16
C SER A 16 -3.11 -27.98 -18.26
N ARG A 17 -2.03 -27.82 -19.03
CA ARG A 17 -0.96 -28.81 -19.20
C ARG A 17 0.16 -28.67 -18.15
N TRP A 18 0.11 -27.65 -17.31
CA TRP A 18 1.12 -27.40 -16.29
C TRP A 18 0.65 -27.85 -14.91
N ARG A 19 1.60 -28.27 -14.07
CA ARG A 19 1.38 -28.28 -12.62
C ARG A 19 1.37 -26.85 -12.10
N ALA A 20 0.47 -26.53 -11.18
CA ALA A 20 0.26 -25.15 -10.71
C ALA A 20 1.55 -24.50 -10.15
N ASP A 21 2.29 -25.21 -9.30
CA ASP A 21 3.55 -24.69 -8.72
C ASP A 21 4.66 -24.51 -9.76
N GLU A 22 4.73 -25.38 -10.77
CA GLU A 22 5.72 -25.26 -11.86
C GLU A 22 5.43 -24.04 -12.75
N LEU A 23 4.16 -23.81 -13.08
CA LEU A 23 3.74 -22.63 -13.83
C LEU A 23 3.99 -21.36 -13.02
N GLU A 24 3.61 -21.36 -11.74
CA GLU A 24 3.88 -20.25 -10.81
C GLU A 24 5.37 -19.90 -10.80
N ALA A 25 6.24 -20.88 -10.57
CA ALA A 25 7.68 -20.71 -10.54
C ALA A 25 8.22 -20.18 -11.89
N ALA A 26 7.75 -20.74 -13.01
CA ALA A 26 8.23 -20.36 -14.33
C ALA A 26 7.79 -18.95 -14.78
N VAL A 27 6.64 -18.46 -14.31
CA VAL A 27 6.20 -17.05 -14.47
C VAL A 27 7.07 -16.14 -13.60
N VAL A 28 7.26 -16.47 -12.32
CA VAL A 28 8.04 -15.67 -11.36
C VAL A 28 9.50 -15.54 -11.80
N ALA A 29 10.11 -16.61 -12.30
CA ALA A 29 11.47 -16.61 -12.84
C ALA A 29 11.67 -15.63 -14.01
N ARG A 30 10.58 -15.22 -14.67
CA ARG A 30 10.57 -14.23 -15.76
C ARG A 30 10.09 -12.85 -15.30
N ASN A 31 10.17 -12.57 -14.00
CA ASN A 31 9.71 -11.32 -13.36
C ASN A 31 8.20 -11.05 -13.46
N GLY A 32 7.41 -12.07 -13.83
CA GLY A 32 5.95 -12.02 -13.83
C GLY A 32 5.38 -12.23 -12.43
N CYS A 33 4.07 -12.03 -12.29
CA CYS A 33 3.32 -12.28 -11.07
C CYS A 33 2.31 -13.40 -11.34
N ALA A 34 2.40 -14.49 -10.57
CA ALA A 34 1.42 -15.58 -10.54
C ALA A 34 1.30 -16.06 -9.10
N ALA A 35 0.23 -16.79 -8.79
CA ALA A 35 0.07 -17.50 -7.53
C ALA A 35 -0.69 -18.81 -7.77
N ALA A 36 -0.15 -19.92 -7.29
CA ALA A 36 -0.91 -21.15 -7.16
C ALA A 36 -1.87 -21.03 -5.96
N MET A 37 -3.15 -21.37 -6.16
CA MET A 37 -4.11 -21.39 -5.06
C MET A 37 -3.75 -22.52 -4.10
N ARG A 38 -3.72 -22.21 -2.81
CA ARG A 38 -3.44 -23.16 -1.72
C ARG A 38 -4.56 -23.08 -0.70
N GLY A 39 -4.79 -24.15 0.05
CA GLY A 39 -5.64 -24.09 1.25
C GLY A 39 -4.88 -23.48 2.43
N ILE A 40 -5.61 -23.10 3.50
CA ILE A 40 -5.01 -22.51 4.71
C ILE A 40 -3.93 -23.41 5.32
N ASP A 41 -4.20 -24.71 5.49
CA ASP A 41 -3.25 -25.65 6.11
C ASP A 41 -2.00 -25.85 5.22
N ALA A 42 -2.20 -25.92 3.91
CA ALA A 42 -1.10 -26.03 2.95
C ALA A 42 -0.20 -24.78 2.99
N TRP A 43 -0.79 -23.58 3.12
CA TRP A 43 -0.02 -22.34 3.29
C TRP A 43 0.76 -22.34 4.61
N GLN A 44 0.15 -22.76 5.72
CA GLN A 44 0.81 -22.82 7.02
C GLN A 44 2.01 -23.78 7.04
N GLN A 45 1.98 -24.84 6.22
CA GLN A 45 3.09 -25.78 6.08
C GLN A 45 4.13 -25.31 5.06
N HIS A 46 3.73 -24.48 4.09
CA HIS A 46 4.60 -23.95 3.04
C HIS A 46 5.76 -23.12 3.66
N PRO A 47 7.01 -23.25 3.17
CA PRO A 47 8.16 -22.53 3.73
C PRO A 47 7.96 -21.00 3.85
N GLN A 48 7.28 -20.39 2.87
CA GLN A 48 6.95 -18.97 2.95
C GLN A 48 5.90 -18.65 4.03
N GLY A 49 4.83 -19.45 4.13
CA GLY A 49 3.80 -19.20 5.13
C GLY A 49 4.32 -19.40 6.54
N ARG A 50 5.23 -20.37 6.75
CA ARG A 50 5.96 -20.54 8.01
C ARG A 50 6.81 -19.32 8.37
N GLY A 51 7.53 -18.74 7.39
CA GLY A 51 8.30 -17.51 7.59
C GLY A 51 7.40 -16.35 8.05
N VAL A 52 6.37 -16.05 7.27
CA VAL A 52 5.38 -14.99 7.55
C VAL A 52 4.71 -15.17 8.91
N ALA A 53 4.40 -16.40 9.33
CA ALA A 53 3.76 -16.68 10.61
C ALA A 53 4.62 -16.28 11.82
N THR A 54 5.95 -16.27 11.67
CA THR A 54 6.89 -15.86 12.74
C THR A 54 7.18 -14.36 12.76
N GLU A 55 6.75 -13.61 11.74
CA GLU A 55 6.99 -12.18 11.68
C GLU A 55 6.09 -11.41 12.67
N PRO A 56 6.57 -10.29 13.24
CA PRO A 56 5.67 -9.32 13.88
C PRO A 56 4.68 -8.77 12.85
N LEU A 57 3.56 -8.20 13.30
CA LEU A 57 2.61 -7.56 12.39
C LEU A 57 3.27 -6.43 11.58
N LEU A 58 4.14 -5.66 12.23
CA LEU A 58 4.96 -4.61 11.64
C LEU A 58 6.40 -4.79 12.12
N HIS A 59 7.36 -4.84 11.20
CA HIS A 59 8.78 -4.78 11.54
C HIS A 59 9.15 -3.34 11.82
N ARG A 60 9.61 -3.02 13.02
CA ARG A 60 9.91 -1.64 13.43
C ARG A 60 11.35 -1.53 13.91
N THR A 61 12.05 -0.50 13.44
CA THR A 61 13.41 -0.17 13.88
C THR A 61 13.49 1.32 14.17
N ALA A 62 13.99 1.67 15.35
CA ALA A 62 14.25 3.07 15.69
C ALA A 62 15.47 3.58 14.90
N GLY A 63 15.36 4.79 14.38
CA GLY A 63 16.47 5.50 13.76
C GLY A 63 17.27 6.29 14.79
N PRO A 64 18.37 6.92 14.35
CA PRO A 64 19.10 7.87 15.17
C PRO A 64 18.25 9.11 15.49
N GLY A 65 18.47 9.68 16.68
CA GLY A 65 17.88 10.94 17.12
C GLY A 65 18.52 12.16 16.46
N ALA A 66 17.73 13.23 16.32
CA ALA A 66 18.20 14.59 16.05
C ALA A 66 17.44 15.60 16.94
N ALA A 67 17.38 16.87 16.52
CA ALA A 67 16.54 17.86 17.19
C ALA A 67 15.06 17.47 17.10
N ARG A 68 14.33 17.67 18.19
CA ARG A 68 12.87 17.51 18.21
C ARG A 68 12.25 18.56 17.27
N PRO A 69 11.28 18.17 16.44
CA PRO A 69 10.55 19.14 15.66
C PRO A 69 9.65 19.99 16.56
N ASP A 70 9.47 21.26 16.20
CA ASP A 70 8.48 22.15 16.80
C ASP A 70 7.21 22.13 15.93
N TRP A 71 6.44 21.03 16.02
CA TRP A 71 5.21 20.88 15.24
C TRP A 71 4.00 21.32 16.04
N HIS A 72 3.15 22.15 15.42
CA HIS A 72 1.88 22.52 16.02
C HIS A 72 0.80 21.46 15.75
N VAL A 73 0.51 20.62 16.76
CA VAL A 73 -0.51 19.58 16.64
C VAL A 73 -1.88 20.10 17.11
N SER A 74 -2.84 20.19 16.20
CA SER A 74 -4.23 20.51 16.52
C SER A 74 -5.13 19.26 16.41
N ARG A 75 -6.17 19.17 17.24
CA ARG A 75 -7.14 18.05 17.14
C ARG A 75 -7.89 18.06 15.80
N GLN A 76 -8.09 19.23 15.19
CA GLN A 76 -8.87 19.38 13.96
C GLN A 76 -8.10 18.94 12.72
N ARG A 77 -6.80 19.24 12.65
CA ARG A 77 -5.90 18.84 11.56
C ARG A 77 -4.56 18.39 12.14
N PRO A 78 -4.48 17.15 12.69
CA PRO A 78 -3.30 16.72 13.45
C PRO A 78 -2.05 16.49 12.61
N LEU A 79 -2.19 16.39 11.28
CA LEU A 79 -1.06 16.22 10.35
C LEU A 79 -0.81 17.46 9.49
N GLN A 80 -1.43 18.60 9.82
CA GLN A 80 -1.22 19.86 9.12
C GLN A 80 0.27 20.23 9.11
N GLY A 81 0.77 20.68 7.96
CA GLY A 81 2.18 21.09 7.80
C GLY A 81 3.17 19.95 7.58
N LEU A 82 2.75 18.69 7.77
CA LEU A 82 3.61 17.53 7.54
C LEU A 82 3.67 17.14 6.07
N ARG A 83 4.87 16.81 5.60
CA ARG A 83 5.13 16.43 4.21
C ARG A 83 5.23 14.92 4.06
N VAL A 84 4.39 14.32 3.24
CA VAL A 84 4.35 12.87 2.99
C VAL A 84 4.69 12.59 1.54
N LEU A 85 5.83 11.97 1.31
CA LEU A 85 6.28 11.56 -0.03
C LEU A 85 5.72 10.16 -0.33
N ASP A 86 4.86 10.07 -1.34
CA ASP A 86 4.19 8.85 -1.77
C ASP A 86 4.84 8.29 -3.04
N LEU A 87 5.59 7.19 -2.90
CA LEU A 87 6.20 6.44 -4.02
C LEU A 87 5.45 5.12 -4.29
N THR A 88 4.19 5.04 -3.85
CA THR A 88 3.36 3.83 -3.95
C THR A 88 2.37 3.90 -5.11
N ARG A 89 1.76 2.75 -5.40
CA ARG A 89 0.91 2.51 -6.56
C ARG A 89 -0.22 1.57 -6.20
N ILE A 90 -1.21 1.47 -7.08
CA ILE A 90 -2.33 0.51 -6.96
C ILE A 90 -3.24 0.82 -5.77
N LEU A 91 -2.98 0.29 -4.56
CA LEU A 91 -3.97 0.38 -3.48
C LEU A 91 -3.41 0.51 -2.05
N ALA A 92 -2.64 -0.42 -1.51
CA ALA A 92 -2.27 -0.38 -0.07
C ALA A 92 -1.56 0.92 0.36
N GLY A 93 -0.46 1.25 -0.31
CA GLY A 93 0.25 2.50 -0.06
C GLY A 93 -0.61 3.74 -0.33
N PRO A 94 -1.33 3.80 -1.47
CA PRO A 94 -2.23 4.92 -1.73
C PRO A 94 -3.38 5.07 -0.73
N VAL A 95 -3.91 3.98 -0.16
CA VAL A 95 -4.88 4.02 0.94
C VAL A 95 -4.27 4.68 2.17
N ALA A 96 -3.03 4.29 2.52
CA ALA A 96 -2.31 4.87 3.65
C ALA A 96 -2.14 6.40 3.50
N THR A 97 -1.63 6.84 2.35
CA THR A 97 -1.34 8.25 2.13
C THR A 97 -2.60 9.08 1.93
N ARG A 98 -3.68 8.52 1.37
CA ARG A 98 -5.00 9.18 1.33
C ARG A 98 -5.54 9.40 2.73
N PHE A 99 -5.38 8.41 3.62
CA PHE A 99 -5.79 8.56 5.01
C PHE A 99 -5.02 9.70 5.69
N LEU A 100 -3.69 9.77 5.51
CA LEU A 100 -2.87 10.85 6.05
C LEU A 100 -3.26 12.23 5.49
N ALA A 101 -3.52 12.34 4.18
CA ALA A 101 -4.02 13.56 3.56
C ALA A 101 -5.34 14.04 4.19
N GLY A 102 -6.23 13.11 4.50
CA GLY A 102 -7.53 13.40 5.13
C GLY A 102 -7.42 14.00 6.54
N TYR A 103 -6.23 13.97 7.15
CA TYR A 103 -5.93 14.56 8.45
C TYR A 103 -4.96 15.75 8.39
N GLY A 104 -4.69 16.28 7.18
CA GLY A 104 -3.95 17.53 6.99
C GLY A 104 -2.55 17.40 6.38
N ALA A 105 -2.07 16.18 6.11
CA ALA A 105 -0.74 16.03 5.51
C ALA A 105 -0.70 16.55 4.06
N ASP A 106 0.36 17.26 3.69
CA ASP A 106 0.68 17.56 2.29
C ASP A 106 1.29 16.32 1.65
N VAL A 107 0.46 15.59 0.90
CA VAL A 107 0.87 14.36 0.21
C VAL A 107 1.27 14.67 -1.22
N LEU A 108 2.54 14.41 -1.54
CA LEU A 108 3.07 14.48 -2.90
C LEU A 108 3.34 13.05 -3.41
N ARG A 109 2.52 12.60 -4.36
CA ARG A 109 2.69 11.32 -5.06
C ARG A 109 3.56 11.51 -6.30
N ILE A 110 4.55 10.64 -6.47
CA ILE A 110 5.45 10.62 -7.62
C ILE A 110 5.24 9.36 -8.45
N ASP A 111 4.82 9.55 -9.71
CA ASP A 111 4.68 8.48 -10.69
C ASP A 111 5.72 8.63 -11.83
N PRO A 112 6.11 7.54 -12.51
CA PRO A 112 7.01 7.63 -13.65
C PRO A 112 6.27 8.17 -14.89
N PRO A 113 6.98 8.74 -15.88
CA PRO A 113 6.36 9.21 -17.11
C PRO A 113 5.62 8.07 -17.85
N GLY A 114 4.42 8.38 -18.36
CA GLY A 114 3.61 7.46 -19.15
C GLY A 114 2.90 6.37 -18.37
N TRP A 115 2.98 6.39 -17.03
CA TRP A 115 2.26 5.45 -16.18
C TRP A 115 0.85 5.93 -15.88
N GLU A 116 -0.11 5.02 -16.01
CA GLU A 116 -1.54 5.26 -15.76
C GLU A 116 -2.14 4.06 -15.03
N GLU A 117 -3.10 4.31 -14.14
CA GLU A 117 -3.86 3.28 -13.41
C GLU A 117 -5.35 3.66 -13.38
N PRO A 118 -6.04 3.73 -14.54
CA PRO A 118 -7.37 4.33 -14.63
C PRO A 118 -8.43 3.63 -13.76
N GLY A 119 -8.24 2.36 -13.42
CA GLY A 119 -9.14 1.60 -12.55
C GLY A 119 -9.02 1.91 -11.05
N THR A 120 -7.93 2.53 -10.60
CA THR A 120 -7.67 2.80 -9.17
C THR A 120 -7.43 4.27 -8.86
N VAL A 121 -6.77 5.00 -9.77
CA VAL A 121 -6.39 6.41 -9.58
C VAL A 121 -7.54 7.30 -9.14
N PRO A 122 -8.73 7.28 -9.78
CA PRO A 122 -9.83 8.12 -9.35
C PRO A 122 -10.23 7.93 -7.88
N GLU A 123 -10.03 6.75 -7.30
CA GLU A 123 -10.35 6.41 -5.92
C GLU A 123 -9.23 6.82 -4.95
N VAL A 124 -7.97 6.50 -5.29
CA VAL A 124 -6.87 6.53 -4.32
C VAL A 124 -6.13 7.86 -4.23
N VAL A 125 -6.34 8.80 -5.16
CA VAL A 125 -5.57 10.07 -5.22
C VAL A 125 -6.26 11.27 -4.59
N LEU A 126 -7.44 11.08 -4.00
CA LEU A 126 -8.13 12.11 -3.22
C LEU A 126 -7.17 12.69 -2.14
N GLY A 127 -7.09 14.03 -2.08
CA GLY A 127 -6.23 14.76 -1.16
C GLY A 127 -4.75 14.76 -1.50
N LYS A 128 -4.34 14.32 -2.69
CA LYS A 128 -2.93 14.25 -3.08
C LYS A 128 -2.61 15.15 -4.25
N ARG A 129 -1.41 15.70 -4.22
CA ARG A 129 -0.77 16.31 -5.39
C ARG A 129 -0.02 15.22 -6.14
N CYS A 130 -0.28 15.06 -7.42
CA CYS A 130 0.30 13.98 -8.23
C CYS A 130 1.25 14.57 -9.27
N ALA A 131 2.55 14.26 -9.13
CA ALA A 131 3.60 14.73 -10.03
C ALA A 131 4.30 13.57 -10.74
N ARG A 132 5.02 13.89 -11.82
CA ARG A 132 5.79 12.90 -12.58
C ARG A 132 7.29 13.18 -12.47
N LEU A 133 8.08 12.13 -12.26
CA LEU A 133 9.54 12.21 -12.33
C LEU A 133 10.13 11.00 -13.07
N ASP A 134 11.01 11.27 -14.03
CA ASP A 134 11.87 10.21 -14.58
C ASP A 134 13.06 9.98 -13.65
N LEU A 135 12.93 8.99 -12.77
CA LEU A 135 13.95 8.61 -11.81
C LEU A 135 15.18 7.94 -12.44
N LYS A 136 15.17 7.64 -13.74
CA LYS A 136 16.36 7.19 -14.48
C LYS A 136 17.23 8.34 -14.96
N SER A 137 16.67 9.55 -15.03
CA SER A 137 17.42 10.76 -15.35
C SER A 137 18.12 11.30 -14.10
N ALA A 138 19.34 11.82 -14.26
CA ALA A 138 20.08 12.45 -13.16
C ALA A 138 19.29 13.61 -12.53
N LYS A 139 18.58 14.40 -13.36
CA LYS A 139 17.72 15.50 -12.90
C LYS A 139 16.53 15.00 -12.07
N GLY A 140 15.83 13.96 -12.54
CA GLY A 140 14.68 13.41 -11.82
C GLY A 140 15.08 12.76 -10.49
N LEU A 141 16.22 12.05 -10.46
CA LEU A 141 16.77 11.50 -9.22
C LEU A 141 17.19 12.60 -8.24
N ALA A 142 17.88 13.65 -8.70
CA ALA A 142 18.25 14.78 -7.86
C ALA A 142 17.03 15.51 -7.27
N THR A 143 15.96 15.68 -8.07
CA THR A 143 14.68 16.22 -7.56
C THR A 143 14.09 15.32 -6.48
N LEU A 144 14.10 14.00 -6.67
CA LEU A 144 13.59 13.06 -5.67
C LEU A 144 14.42 13.10 -4.37
N GLU A 145 15.75 13.13 -4.46
CA GLU A 145 16.63 13.25 -3.28
C GLU A 145 16.33 14.52 -2.49
N ARG A 146 16.12 15.66 -3.17
CA ARG A 146 15.73 16.91 -2.53
C ARG A 146 14.37 16.78 -1.83
N LEU A 147 13.35 16.25 -2.53
CA LEU A 147 12.02 16.04 -1.95
C LEU A 147 12.09 15.14 -0.70
N LEU A 148 12.90 14.09 -0.75
CA LEU A 148 13.11 13.16 0.36
C LEU A 148 13.82 13.82 1.54
N GLY A 149 14.82 14.67 1.30
CA GLY A 149 15.52 15.44 2.33
C GLY A 149 14.60 16.39 3.10
N GLU A 150 13.49 16.81 2.49
CA GLU A 150 12.52 17.74 3.06
C GLU A 150 11.26 17.06 3.65
N ALA A 151 11.06 15.78 3.38
CA ALA A 151 9.87 15.01 3.77
C ALA A 151 9.86 14.66 5.27
N ASP A 152 8.68 14.48 5.84
CA ASP A 152 8.53 13.95 7.20
C ASP A 152 8.27 12.45 7.20
N VAL A 153 7.51 11.99 6.20
CA VAL A 153 7.20 10.58 5.96
C VAL A 153 7.54 10.22 4.53
N LEU A 154 8.17 9.07 4.34
CA LEU A 154 8.25 8.38 3.06
C LEU A 154 7.36 7.15 3.12
N ILE A 155 6.48 6.98 2.15
CA ILE A 155 5.76 5.72 1.95
C ILE A 155 6.16 5.12 0.59
N HIS A 156 6.64 3.87 0.60
CA HIS A 156 7.06 3.17 -0.62
C HIS A 156 6.74 1.66 -0.57
N GLY A 157 6.85 0.91 -1.68
CA GLY A 157 6.57 -0.53 -1.61
C GLY A 157 6.65 -1.37 -2.89
N TYR A 158 6.05 -2.57 -2.81
CA TYR A 158 5.90 -3.64 -3.82
C TYR A 158 7.17 -4.31 -4.35
N ARG A 159 8.29 -3.61 -4.35
CA ARG A 159 9.60 -4.18 -4.67
C ARG A 159 10.59 -3.67 -3.63
N ALA A 160 10.91 -4.53 -2.66
CA ALA A 160 11.77 -4.18 -1.53
C ALA A 160 13.12 -3.57 -1.95
N ASP A 161 13.62 -3.94 -3.13
CA ASP A 161 14.90 -3.50 -3.68
C ASP A 161 14.80 -2.35 -4.72
N ALA A 162 13.60 -1.82 -5.00
CA ALA A 162 13.44 -0.84 -6.08
C ALA A 162 14.18 0.48 -5.83
N LEU A 163 14.12 1.00 -4.60
CA LEU A 163 14.85 2.23 -4.26
C LEU A 163 16.36 1.97 -4.20
N ALA A 164 16.79 0.80 -3.70
CA ALA A 164 18.21 0.42 -3.69
C ALA A 164 18.80 0.40 -5.11
N ARG A 165 18.06 -0.12 -6.11
CA ARG A 165 18.47 -0.07 -7.53
C ARG A 165 18.56 1.35 -8.12
N LEU A 166 17.94 2.33 -7.49
CA LEU A 166 18.05 3.75 -7.84
C LEU A 166 19.15 4.47 -7.03
N GLY A 167 19.93 3.73 -6.23
CA GLY A 167 20.93 4.32 -5.33
C GLY A 167 20.35 4.92 -4.05
N LEU A 168 19.06 4.69 -3.77
CA LEU A 168 18.34 5.19 -2.60
C LEU A 168 18.05 4.05 -1.62
N ASP A 169 19.07 3.28 -1.25
CA ASP A 169 18.95 2.27 -0.19
C ASP A 169 18.66 2.90 1.18
N ALA A 170 18.44 2.06 2.21
CA ALA A 170 18.06 2.56 3.53
C ALA A 170 19.10 3.54 4.10
N ASP A 171 20.39 3.24 3.93
CA ASP A 171 21.48 4.07 4.43
C ASP A 171 21.51 5.44 3.72
N ARG A 172 21.38 5.46 2.39
CA ARG A 172 21.31 6.71 1.62
C ARG A 172 20.10 7.55 2.00
N ARG A 173 18.91 6.94 2.14
CA ARG A 173 17.70 7.68 2.57
C ARG A 173 17.89 8.30 3.94
N ARG A 174 18.51 7.56 4.87
CA ARG A 174 18.86 8.08 6.19
C ARG A 174 19.88 9.22 6.08
N GLN A 175 20.92 9.10 5.26
CA GLN A 175 21.91 10.19 5.06
C GLN A 175 21.23 11.48 4.59
N LEU A 176 20.30 11.37 3.64
CA LEU A 176 19.53 12.51 3.12
C LEU A 176 18.58 13.09 4.17
N ASN A 177 17.93 12.25 4.96
CA ASN A 177 16.99 12.69 5.99
C ASN A 177 17.14 11.88 7.29
N PRO A 178 17.82 12.48 8.27
CA PRO A 178 18.11 11.83 9.53
C PRO A 178 16.94 11.30 10.35
N THR A 179 15.83 12.00 10.22
CA THR A 179 14.66 11.85 11.07
C THR A 179 13.46 11.33 10.29
N LEU A 180 13.70 10.77 9.10
CA LEU A 180 12.64 10.26 8.24
C LEU A 180 11.82 9.18 8.95
N VAL A 181 10.50 9.28 8.84
CA VAL A 181 9.58 8.16 9.11
C VAL A 181 9.43 7.39 7.80
N ASP A 182 10.17 6.29 7.67
CA ASP A 182 10.21 5.46 6.46
C ASP A 182 9.27 4.26 6.60
N VAL A 183 8.16 4.26 5.87
CA VAL A 183 7.15 3.20 5.90
C VAL A 183 7.13 2.47 4.57
N SER A 184 7.30 1.15 4.61
CA SER A 184 7.27 0.33 3.41
C SER A 184 6.42 -0.92 3.53
N LEU A 185 6.05 -1.48 2.37
CA LEU A 185 5.39 -2.78 2.30
C LEU A 185 5.94 -3.66 1.17
N ASP A 186 5.76 -4.97 1.35
CA ASP A 186 5.83 -5.95 0.27
C ASP A 186 4.62 -6.88 0.26
N ALA A 187 4.59 -7.81 -0.70
CA ALA A 187 3.48 -8.74 -0.85
C ALA A 187 3.60 -9.95 0.11
N TYR A 188 4.78 -10.58 0.19
CA TYR A 188 4.93 -11.91 0.77
C TYR A 188 5.67 -11.97 2.11
N GLY A 189 6.11 -10.85 2.68
CA GLY A 189 6.84 -10.81 3.93
C GLY A 189 8.34 -10.66 3.78
N TRP A 190 8.97 -10.31 4.89
CA TRP A 190 10.39 -9.94 4.98
C TRP A 190 11.29 -11.12 5.36
N SER A 191 10.74 -12.33 5.36
CA SER A 191 11.41 -13.60 5.65
C SER A 191 10.97 -14.68 4.66
N GLY A 192 11.68 -15.81 4.66
CA GLY A 192 11.34 -16.96 3.82
C GLY A 192 11.76 -16.82 2.36
N PRO A 193 11.57 -17.88 1.55
CA PRO A 193 12.10 -17.96 0.19
C PRO A 193 11.44 -17.01 -0.82
N TRP A 194 10.30 -16.39 -0.49
CA TRP A 194 9.62 -15.42 -1.35
C TRP A 194 9.82 -13.98 -0.87
N GLN A 195 10.77 -13.73 0.03
CA GLN A 195 11.24 -12.38 0.32
C GLN A 195 11.67 -11.69 -0.99
N GLY A 196 11.02 -10.58 -1.34
CA GLY A 196 11.26 -9.86 -2.59
C GLY A 196 10.46 -10.35 -3.82
N ARG A 197 9.64 -11.40 -3.67
CA ARG A 197 8.70 -11.82 -4.72
C ARG A 197 7.61 -10.77 -4.90
N ARG A 198 7.31 -10.44 -6.16
CA ARG A 198 6.23 -9.52 -6.52
C ARG A 198 4.87 -10.17 -6.28
N GLY A 199 3.90 -9.38 -5.84
CA GLY A 199 2.53 -9.84 -5.66
C GLY A 199 1.55 -8.68 -5.61
N PHE A 200 0.28 -9.04 -5.73
CA PHE A 200 -0.88 -8.19 -5.53
C PHE A 200 -1.77 -8.87 -4.50
N ASP A 201 -2.66 -8.11 -3.87
CA ASP A 201 -3.64 -8.64 -2.91
C ASP A 201 -4.31 -9.92 -3.40
N SER A 202 -4.85 -9.92 -4.63
CA SER A 202 -5.53 -11.09 -5.20
C SER A 202 -4.64 -12.33 -5.26
N LEU A 203 -3.36 -12.18 -5.60
CA LEU A 203 -2.39 -13.29 -5.64
C LEU A 203 -2.02 -13.78 -4.22
N VAL A 204 -1.95 -12.85 -3.27
CA VAL A 204 -1.71 -13.20 -1.86
C VAL A 204 -2.92 -13.97 -1.33
N GLN A 205 -4.16 -13.55 -1.62
CA GLN A 205 -5.37 -14.28 -1.23
C GLN A 205 -5.41 -15.71 -1.78
N MET A 206 -4.93 -15.94 -3.01
CA MET A 206 -4.77 -17.29 -3.58
C MET A 206 -3.74 -18.10 -2.81
N SER A 207 -2.58 -17.49 -2.50
CA SER A 207 -1.48 -18.18 -1.83
C SER A 207 -1.78 -18.53 -0.38
N THR A 208 -2.50 -17.67 0.34
CA THR A 208 -2.71 -17.78 1.79
C THR A 208 -3.96 -18.57 2.18
N GLY A 209 -4.69 -19.12 1.22
CA GLY A 209 -5.91 -19.90 1.46
C GLY A 209 -7.18 -19.12 1.72
N ILE A 210 -7.15 -17.79 1.57
CA ILE A 210 -8.36 -16.96 1.71
C ILE A 210 -9.34 -17.27 0.58
N ALA A 211 -8.87 -17.29 -0.67
CA ALA A 211 -9.73 -17.53 -1.83
C ALA A 211 -10.32 -18.95 -1.85
N GLU A 212 -9.54 -19.91 -1.33
CA GLU A 212 -9.94 -21.31 -1.20
C GLU A 212 -10.98 -21.51 -0.10
N ALA A 213 -10.81 -20.83 1.05
CA ALA A 213 -11.80 -20.82 2.12
C ALA A 213 -13.13 -20.20 1.66
N GLY A 214 -13.08 -19.10 0.91
CA GLY A 214 -14.28 -18.49 0.31
C GLY A 214 -14.98 -19.43 -0.67
N MET A 215 -14.22 -20.14 -1.52
CA MET A 215 -14.75 -21.14 -2.44
C MET A 215 -15.52 -22.24 -1.70
N ARG A 216 -14.95 -22.79 -0.62
CA ARG A 216 -15.62 -23.78 0.23
C ARG A 216 -16.88 -23.22 0.89
N ALA A 217 -16.79 -22.02 1.47
CA ALA A 217 -17.89 -21.40 2.20
C ALA A 217 -19.12 -21.14 1.30
N GLN A 218 -18.91 -20.88 0.02
CA GLN A 218 -19.99 -20.64 -0.94
C GLN A 218 -20.37 -21.87 -1.78
N GLY A 219 -19.70 -23.02 -1.58
CA GLY A 219 -19.90 -24.20 -2.42
C GLY A 219 -19.60 -23.94 -3.91
N ALA A 220 -18.66 -23.03 -4.21
CA ALA A 220 -18.33 -22.64 -5.57
C ALA A 220 -17.34 -23.62 -6.22
N ASP A 221 -17.35 -23.65 -7.56
CA ASP A 221 -16.44 -24.45 -8.40
C ASP A 221 -15.15 -23.71 -8.80
N ARG A 222 -15.02 -22.45 -8.36
CA ARG A 222 -13.92 -21.53 -8.68
C ARG A 222 -13.48 -20.77 -7.43
N PRO A 223 -12.22 -20.28 -7.39
CA PRO A 223 -11.73 -19.48 -6.27
C PRO A 223 -12.65 -18.28 -5.98
N VAL A 224 -12.92 -18.01 -4.70
CA VAL A 224 -13.74 -16.87 -4.27
C VAL A 224 -12.93 -16.00 -3.31
N PRO A 225 -12.30 -14.93 -3.80
CA PRO A 225 -11.62 -13.93 -2.97
C PRO A 225 -12.60 -13.18 -2.07
N LEU A 226 -12.07 -12.43 -1.11
CA LEU A 226 -12.82 -11.41 -0.36
C LEU A 226 -13.45 -10.39 -1.33
N PRO A 227 -14.58 -9.76 -0.95
CA PRO A 227 -15.36 -8.89 -1.85
C PRO A 227 -14.65 -7.58 -2.23
N CYS A 228 -13.48 -7.32 -1.64
CA CYS A 228 -12.57 -6.24 -2.00
C CYS A 228 -11.12 -6.71 -1.81
N GLN A 229 -10.16 -5.86 -2.20
CA GLN A 229 -8.74 -6.00 -1.90
C GLN A 229 -8.49 -5.70 -0.40
N ALA A 230 -9.05 -6.54 0.46
CA ALA A 230 -9.06 -6.37 1.90
C ALA A 230 -7.66 -6.36 2.52
N LEU A 231 -6.71 -7.09 1.93
CA LEU A 231 -5.31 -7.10 2.39
C LEU A 231 -4.63 -5.78 2.08
N ASP A 232 -4.85 -5.21 0.90
CA ASP A 232 -4.34 -3.89 0.53
C ASP A 232 -4.93 -2.82 1.44
N HIS A 233 -6.26 -2.80 1.65
CA HIS A 233 -6.90 -1.82 2.55
C HIS A 233 -6.41 -1.96 4.00
N ALA A 234 -6.43 -3.17 4.57
CA ALA A 234 -5.99 -3.41 5.94
C ALA A 234 -4.52 -3.02 6.13
N THR A 235 -3.65 -3.41 5.18
CA THR A 235 -2.23 -3.05 5.22
C THR A 235 -2.02 -1.55 5.06
N GLY A 236 -2.79 -0.88 4.20
CA GLY A 236 -2.75 0.57 4.05
C GLY A 236 -3.10 1.31 5.34
N TYR A 237 -4.13 0.89 6.07
CA TYR A 237 -4.46 1.46 7.37
C TYR A 237 -3.39 1.18 8.44
N LEU A 238 -2.81 -0.03 8.44
CA LEU A 238 -1.66 -0.35 9.31
C LEU A 238 -0.45 0.54 9.01
N MET A 239 -0.18 0.83 7.74
CA MET A 239 0.89 1.74 7.31
C MET A 239 0.62 3.19 7.73
N ALA A 240 -0.62 3.68 7.60
CA ALA A 240 -0.99 5.01 8.08
C ALA A 240 -0.84 5.11 9.61
N ALA A 241 -1.27 4.10 10.36
CA ALA A 241 -1.08 4.02 11.80
C ALA A 241 0.42 3.98 12.16
N ALA A 242 1.23 3.25 11.40
CA ALA A 242 2.68 3.22 11.58
C ALA A 242 3.33 4.58 11.34
N ALA A 243 2.91 5.31 10.30
CA ALA A 243 3.39 6.66 10.02
C ALA A 243 3.04 7.61 11.18
N ILE A 244 1.79 7.61 11.65
CA ILE A 244 1.34 8.44 12.78
C ILE A 244 2.12 8.10 14.06
N ARG A 245 2.31 6.80 14.35
CA ARG A 245 3.12 6.36 15.49
C ARG A 245 4.56 6.82 15.37
N GLY A 246 5.15 6.70 14.18
CA GLY A 246 6.52 7.12 13.92
C GLY A 246 6.70 8.64 14.05
N LEU A 247 5.75 9.43 13.58
CA LEU A 247 5.72 10.87 13.77
C LEU A 247 5.58 11.24 15.24
N THR A 248 4.72 10.54 15.99
CA THR A 248 4.56 10.72 17.45
C THR A 248 5.88 10.47 18.19
N GLU A 249 6.59 9.40 17.83
CA GLU A 249 7.89 9.06 18.41
C GLU A 249 8.95 10.11 18.04
N ARG A 250 8.95 10.59 16.80
CA ARG A 250 9.83 11.68 16.35
C ARG A 250 9.57 12.97 17.11
N LEU A 251 8.31 13.32 17.35
CA LEU A 251 7.95 14.49 18.16
C LEU A 251 8.50 14.37 19.60
N ALA A 252 8.39 13.19 20.20
CA ALA A 252 8.85 12.94 21.57
C ALA A 252 10.38 12.83 21.71
N THR A 253 11.07 12.29 20.70
CA THR A 253 12.48 11.87 20.82
C THR A 253 13.43 12.58 19.86
N GLY A 254 12.92 13.18 18.78
CA GLY A 254 13.70 13.67 17.65
C GLY A 254 14.18 12.58 16.70
N ALA A 255 13.86 11.30 16.94
CA ALA A 255 14.35 10.19 16.13
C ALA A 255 13.42 9.82 14.98
N GLY A 256 14.02 9.52 13.82
CA GLY A 256 13.33 8.84 12.73
C GLY A 256 13.05 7.37 13.06
N ASN A 257 12.38 6.67 12.16
CA ASN A 257 12.15 5.22 12.30
C ASN A 257 11.85 4.59 10.95
N THR A 258 12.04 3.27 10.89
CA THR A 258 11.64 2.46 9.74
C THR A 258 10.57 1.47 10.18
N THR A 259 9.47 1.42 9.43
CA THR A 259 8.42 0.41 9.61
C THR A 259 8.18 -0.34 8.31
N ARG A 260 8.09 -1.68 8.39
CA ARG A 260 7.82 -2.54 7.24
C ARG A 260 6.61 -3.43 7.49
N ALA A 261 5.64 -3.37 6.59
CA ALA A 261 4.43 -4.18 6.58
C ALA A 261 4.48 -5.24 5.46
N SER A 262 3.58 -6.22 5.47
CA SER A 262 3.40 -7.12 4.31
C SER A 262 1.96 -7.59 4.17
N LEU A 263 1.50 -7.73 2.93
CA LEU A 263 0.13 -8.22 2.65
C LEU A 263 -0.08 -9.63 3.22
N ALA A 264 0.91 -10.52 3.07
CA ALA A 264 0.85 -11.87 3.61
C ALA A 264 0.74 -11.88 5.14
N ARG A 265 1.37 -10.93 5.85
CA ARG A 265 1.24 -10.85 7.31
C ARG A 265 -0.15 -10.35 7.74
N SER A 266 -0.72 -9.39 7.00
CA SER A 266 -2.12 -8.97 7.17
C SER A 266 -3.10 -10.13 6.88
N ALA A 267 -2.84 -10.91 5.83
CA ALA A 267 -3.62 -12.12 5.54
C ALA A 267 -3.55 -13.15 6.67
N GLN A 268 -2.36 -13.39 7.22
CA GLN A 268 -2.18 -14.27 8.38
C GLN A 268 -2.97 -13.77 9.60
N LEU A 269 -3.00 -12.45 9.85
CA LEU A 269 -3.80 -11.87 10.92
C LEU A 269 -5.30 -12.15 10.72
N LEU A 270 -5.83 -11.88 9.52
CA LEU A 270 -7.23 -12.14 9.17
C LEU A 270 -7.58 -13.63 9.29
N VAL A 271 -6.75 -14.51 8.72
CA VAL A 271 -6.96 -15.97 8.77
C VAL A 271 -6.95 -16.50 10.20
N THR A 272 -6.09 -15.95 11.08
CA THR A 272 -6.03 -16.34 12.50
C THR A 272 -7.31 -15.95 13.24
N HIS A 273 -7.95 -14.85 12.84
CA HIS A 273 -9.13 -14.29 13.51
C HIS A 273 -10.44 -14.50 12.74
N ARG A 274 -10.45 -15.38 11.72
CA ARG A 274 -11.60 -15.61 10.83
C ARG A 274 -12.90 -16.02 11.56
N GLY A 275 -12.78 -16.60 12.76
CA GLY A 275 -13.90 -16.99 13.61
C GLY A 275 -14.48 -15.86 14.47
N MET A 276 -13.84 -14.70 14.57
CA MET A 276 -14.32 -13.60 15.42
C MET A 276 -15.69 -13.04 15.00
N LEU A 277 -16.09 -13.28 13.75
CA LEU A 277 -17.34 -12.81 13.17
C LEU A 277 -18.25 -13.97 12.75
N GLU A 278 -18.00 -15.21 13.20
CA GLU A 278 -18.95 -16.29 12.99
C GLU A 278 -20.30 -15.93 13.65
N GLY A 279 -21.37 -15.91 12.87
CA GLY A 279 -22.67 -15.40 13.30
C GLY A 279 -22.79 -13.86 13.35
N GLY A 280 -21.80 -13.14 12.82
CA GLY A 280 -21.85 -11.68 12.65
C GLY A 280 -22.93 -11.23 11.65
N PRO A 281 -23.27 -9.93 11.64
CA PRO A 281 -24.28 -9.40 10.73
C PRO A 281 -23.85 -9.60 9.28
N ALA A 282 -24.81 -9.96 8.42
CA ALA A 282 -24.59 -9.96 6.98
C ALA A 282 -24.17 -8.56 6.51
N LEU A 283 -23.43 -8.49 5.39
CA LEU A 283 -23.17 -7.21 4.73
C LEU A 283 -24.51 -6.57 4.36
N ALA A 284 -24.75 -5.37 4.90
CA ALA A 284 -25.94 -4.61 4.60
C ALA A 284 -25.92 -4.16 3.12
N PRO A 285 -27.10 -4.01 2.48
CA PRO A 285 -27.18 -3.39 1.16
C PRO A 285 -26.72 -1.93 1.24
N GLU A 286 -26.18 -1.44 0.13
CA GLU A 286 -25.77 -0.05 -0.01
C GLU A 286 -26.97 0.91 0.14
N THR A 287 -26.75 2.03 0.83
CA THR A 287 -27.75 3.06 1.10
C THR A 287 -27.21 4.44 0.77
N GLN A 288 -28.11 5.43 0.68
CA GLN A 288 -27.71 6.82 0.46
C GLN A 288 -26.84 7.40 1.59
N ALA A 289 -26.89 6.81 2.79
CA ALA A 289 -26.09 7.21 3.93
C ALA A 289 -24.61 6.82 3.79
N ASP A 290 -24.29 5.85 2.92
CA ASP A 290 -22.93 5.41 2.64
C ASP A 290 -22.17 6.42 1.78
N TRP A 291 -22.86 7.38 1.17
CA TRP A 291 -22.27 8.38 0.29
C TRP A 291 -21.94 9.68 1.02
N SER A 292 -20.93 10.40 0.54
CA SER A 292 -20.63 11.78 0.90
C SER A 292 -21.78 12.68 0.48
N ALA A 293 -22.07 13.69 1.29
CA ALA A 293 -23.05 14.72 0.95
C ALA A 293 -22.49 15.67 -0.12
N ALA A 294 -21.20 16.01 -0.03
CA ALA A 294 -20.53 16.87 -0.98
C ALA A 294 -20.23 16.15 -2.30
N THR A 295 -20.40 16.88 -3.40
CA THR A 295 -19.84 16.56 -4.71
C THR A 295 -18.39 17.03 -4.76
N GLU A 296 -17.52 16.18 -5.27
CA GLU A 296 -16.11 16.45 -5.52
C GLU A 296 -15.90 16.70 -7.02
N GLU A 297 -15.26 17.82 -7.37
CA GLU A 297 -14.89 18.11 -8.75
C GLU A 297 -13.55 17.46 -9.08
N THR A 298 -13.57 16.35 -9.83
CA THR A 298 -12.38 15.57 -10.17
C THR A 298 -11.90 15.87 -11.60
N SER A 299 -10.70 15.39 -11.96
CA SER A 299 -10.25 15.43 -13.36
C SER A 299 -11.13 14.63 -14.34
N TRP A 300 -12.04 13.79 -13.83
CA TRP A 300 -12.97 12.99 -14.62
C TRP A 300 -14.42 13.50 -14.53
N GLY A 301 -14.63 14.68 -13.95
CA GLY A 301 -15.94 15.29 -13.71
C GLY A 301 -16.42 15.19 -12.25
N PRO A 302 -17.64 15.65 -11.98
CA PRO A 302 -18.22 15.63 -10.63
C PRO A 302 -18.44 14.19 -10.16
N ALA A 303 -18.03 13.91 -8.92
CA ALA A 303 -18.16 12.60 -8.29
C ALA A 303 -18.71 12.72 -6.86
N ARG A 304 -19.34 11.65 -6.38
CA ARG A 304 -19.64 11.46 -4.94
C ARG A 304 -18.80 10.30 -4.44
N ARG A 305 -18.38 10.37 -3.18
CA ARG A 305 -17.53 9.36 -2.55
C ARG A 305 -18.36 8.44 -1.68
N VAL A 306 -17.97 7.17 -1.62
CA VAL A 306 -18.35 6.32 -0.51
C VAL A 306 -17.60 6.82 0.73
N ARG A 307 -18.27 6.87 1.87
CA ARG A 307 -17.69 7.31 3.14
C ARG A 307 -16.53 6.38 3.52
N PRO A 308 -15.48 6.94 4.12
CA PRO A 308 -14.30 6.16 4.50
C PRO A 308 -14.67 5.13 5.58
N PRO A 309 -14.19 3.89 5.48
CA PRO A 309 -14.52 2.82 6.43
C PRO A 309 -13.78 2.94 7.78
N MET A 310 -12.94 3.96 7.96
CA MET A 310 -12.15 4.19 9.15
C MET A 310 -11.98 5.69 9.41
N TRP A 311 -12.18 6.10 10.66
CA TRP A 311 -11.97 7.47 11.13
C TRP A 311 -11.38 7.49 12.55
N ILE A 312 -10.75 8.61 12.90
CA ILE A 312 -10.27 8.91 14.25
C ILE A 312 -11.39 9.62 15.02
N GLU A 313 -11.78 9.08 16.16
CA GLU A 313 -12.82 9.67 17.00
C GLU A 313 -12.47 11.10 17.41
N GLY A 314 -13.41 12.03 17.21
CA GLY A 314 -13.25 13.43 17.59
C GLY A 314 -12.35 14.27 16.67
N THR A 315 -11.85 13.71 15.56
CA THR A 315 -11.09 14.44 14.55
C THR A 315 -11.80 14.34 13.20
N PRO A 316 -12.22 15.47 12.59
CA PRO A 316 -12.85 15.44 11.28
C PRO A 316 -11.85 14.98 10.22
N GLN A 317 -12.34 14.23 9.24
CA GLN A 317 -11.56 13.86 8.06
C GLN A 317 -11.96 14.77 6.90
N SER A 318 -10.98 15.45 6.31
CA SER A 318 -11.19 16.38 5.18
C SER A 318 -9.94 16.46 4.31
N TRP A 319 -10.15 16.46 2.99
CA TRP A 319 -9.08 16.49 1.99
C TRP A 319 -9.01 17.85 1.30
N ASP A 320 -7.81 18.43 1.26
CA ASP A 320 -7.62 19.79 0.72
C ASP A 320 -7.53 19.81 -0.82
N TYR A 321 -7.38 18.65 -1.45
CA TYR A 321 -7.31 18.50 -2.90
C TYR A 321 -8.33 17.47 -3.38
N PRO A 322 -9.02 17.74 -4.50
CA PRO A 322 -9.81 16.72 -5.17
C PRO A 322 -8.89 15.68 -5.84
N ALA A 323 -9.44 14.51 -6.15
CA ALA A 323 -8.76 13.53 -6.96
C ALA A 323 -8.49 14.11 -8.36
N SER A 324 -7.21 14.15 -8.71
CA SER A 324 -6.73 14.71 -9.96
C SER A 324 -5.91 13.69 -10.75
N ALA A 325 -5.89 13.83 -12.07
CA ALA A 325 -5.10 12.97 -12.95
C ALA A 325 -3.61 12.97 -12.58
N LEU A 326 -2.92 11.85 -12.85
CA LEU A 326 -1.50 11.73 -12.55
C LEU A 326 -0.67 12.75 -13.35
N GLY A 327 0.22 13.48 -12.68
CA GLY A 327 1.02 14.53 -13.31
C GLY A 327 0.32 15.89 -13.44
N SER A 328 -0.80 16.09 -12.74
CA SER A 328 -1.47 17.40 -12.66
C SER A 328 -0.75 18.43 -11.79
N SER A 329 0.29 18.04 -11.07
CA SER A 329 1.04 18.88 -10.14
C SER A 329 2.54 18.86 -10.41
N GLU A 330 3.22 19.94 -10.04
CA GLU A 330 4.68 20.02 -10.02
C GLU A 330 5.30 19.18 -8.90
N ALA A 331 6.52 18.68 -9.14
CA ALA A 331 7.27 17.88 -8.17
C ALA A 331 7.99 18.76 -7.12
N THR A 332 7.23 19.56 -6.39
CA THR A 332 7.71 20.49 -5.37
C THR A 332 6.86 20.45 -4.11
N TRP A 333 7.49 20.67 -2.94
CA TRP A 333 6.75 20.93 -1.70
C TRP A 333 6.16 22.34 -1.74
N ARG A 334 5.03 22.54 -1.04
CA ARG A 334 4.51 23.88 -0.81
C ARG A 334 5.24 24.53 0.36
N ASP A 335 5.34 25.85 0.30
CA ASP A 335 5.68 26.67 1.47
C ASP A 335 4.45 26.70 2.37
N THR A 336 4.40 25.77 3.31
CA THR A 336 3.40 25.74 4.38
C THR A 336 4.10 26.05 5.69
N GLU A 337 3.50 26.93 6.50
CA GLU A 337 3.87 27.06 7.92
C GLU A 337 3.80 25.67 8.57
N ARG A 338 4.89 25.27 9.25
CA ARG A 338 5.04 23.96 9.91
C ARG A 338 4.81 24.09 11.41
#